data_AF-A0A8T4CIJ0-F1
#
_entry.id   AF-A0A8T4CIJ0-F1
#
_cell.length_a   1.000
_cell.length_b   1.000
_cell.length_c   1.000
_cell.angle_alpha   90.00
_cell.angle_beta   90.00
_cell.angle_gamma   90.00
#
_symmetry.space_group_name_H-M   'P 1'
#
loop_
_entity.id
_entity.type
_entity.pdbx_description
1 polymer ?
#
loop_
_entity_poly.entity_id
_entity_poly.type
_entity_poly.pdbx_seq_one_letter_code
_entity_poly.pdbx_strand_id
1 'polypeptide(L)'
;MFLLANNVDPSIMGYQKEDIEFLPARIALGALRLDEDERDHSLYLAKLSPNLKGKEHAHVETIHLHKPTSDLELVPARFRFPLLKILAKYTKGFTTLKEGSWIPVENSASLP
;
A
#
# COMPACT_ATOMS: atom_id res chain seq x y z
N MET A 1 -11.92 1.19 3.42
CA MET A 1 -11.01 1.98 2.55
C MET A 1 -10.35 1.11 1.50
N PHE A 2 -9.61 0.05 1.87
CA PHE A 2 -8.95 -0.87 0.93
C PHE A 2 -9.85 -1.37 -0.22
N LEU A 3 -11.06 -1.87 0.09
CA LEU A 3 -11.99 -2.37 -0.95
C LEU A 3 -12.37 -1.28 -1.95
N LEU A 4 -12.74 -0.10 -1.45
CA LEU A 4 -13.09 1.05 -2.29
C LEU A 4 -11.91 1.54 -3.14
N ALA A 5 -10.68 1.54 -2.58
CA ALA A 5 -9.46 1.87 -3.32
C ALA A 5 -9.19 0.88 -4.48
N ASN A 6 -9.65 -0.37 -4.36
CA ASN A 6 -9.53 -1.39 -5.39
C ASN A 6 -10.81 -1.51 -6.26
N ASN A 7 -11.74 -0.54 -6.17
CA ASN A 7 -13.01 -0.55 -6.89
C ASN A 7 -13.85 -1.82 -6.61
N VAL A 8 -13.79 -2.33 -5.37
CA VAL A 8 -14.54 -3.48 -4.88
C VAL A 8 -15.67 -3.01 -3.96
N ASP A 9 -16.87 -3.58 -4.16
CA ASP A 9 -18.02 -3.33 -3.28
C ASP A 9 -17.77 -3.92 -1.88
N PRO A 10 -17.75 -3.10 -0.81
CA PRO A 10 -17.54 -3.60 0.55
C PRO A 10 -18.64 -4.55 1.05
N SER A 11 -19.85 -4.50 0.48
CA SER A 11 -20.96 -5.35 0.92
C SER A 11 -20.65 -6.85 0.78
N ILE A 12 -19.80 -7.23 -0.19
CA ILE A 12 -19.40 -8.62 -0.42
C ILE A 12 -18.62 -9.21 0.76
N MET A 13 -17.98 -8.36 1.56
CA MET A 13 -17.25 -8.72 2.78
C MET A 13 -18.09 -8.52 4.04
N GLY A 14 -19.39 -8.22 3.91
CA GLY A 14 -20.32 -8.06 5.03
C GLY A 14 -20.25 -6.72 5.75
N TYR A 15 -19.60 -5.71 5.16
CA TYR A 15 -19.63 -4.35 5.71
C TYR A 15 -21.06 -3.80 5.68
N GLN A 16 -21.50 -3.24 6.81
CA GLN A 16 -22.81 -2.60 6.90
C GLN A 16 -22.82 -1.31 6.07
N LYS A 17 -24.00 -0.94 5.57
CA LYS A 17 -24.16 0.23 4.72
C LYS A 17 -23.73 1.50 5.46
N GLU A 18 -24.07 1.59 6.74
CA GLU A 18 -23.71 2.69 7.63
C GLU A 18 -22.19 2.82 7.75
N ASP A 19 -21.45 1.72 7.84
CA ASP A 19 -19.98 1.77 7.92
C ASP A 19 -19.35 2.30 6.63
N ILE A 20 -19.95 1.99 5.48
CA ILE A 20 -19.52 2.50 4.17
C ILE A 20 -19.83 4.00 4.08
N GLU A 21 -21.03 4.41 4.47
CA GLU A 21 -21.50 5.80 4.43
C GLU A 21 -20.75 6.72 5.41
N PHE A 22 -20.43 6.23 6.62
CA PHE A 22 -19.70 7.00 7.62
C PHE A 22 -18.17 7.00 7.44
N LEU A 23 -17.63 6.20 6.51
CA LEU A 23 -16.20 6.11 6.28
C LEU A 23 -15.54 7.47 6.02
N PRO A 24 -16.05 8.37 5.14
CA PRO A 24 -15.45 9.67 4.91
C PRO A 24 -15.32 10.53 6.18
N ALA A 25 -16.34 10.51 7.04
CA ALA A 25 -16.33 11.26 8.30
C ALA A 25 -15.28 10.70 9.28
N ARG A 26 -15.16 9.37 9.37
CA ARG A 26 -14.15 8.70 10.21
C ARG A 26 -12.72 9.02 9.75
N ILE A 27 -12.50 9.12 8.45
CA ILE A 27 -11.21 9.53 7.88
C ILE A 27 -10.90 10.98 8.24
N ALA A 28 -11.86 11.89 8.09
CA ALA A 28 -11.67 13.31 8.40
C ALA A 28 -11.32 13.56 9.88
N LEU A 29 -11.76 12.68 10.79
CA LEU A 29 -11.43 12.72 12.21
C LEU A 29 -10.05 12.14 12.54
N GLY A 30 -9.26 11.70 11.55
CA GLY A 30 -7.94 11.12 11.75
C GLY A 30 -7.97 9.75 12.43
N ALA A 31 -9.10 9.03 12.39
CA ALA A 31 -9.27 7.75 13.10
C ALA A 31 -8.55 6.56 12.43
N LEU A 32 -7.72 6.81 11.40
CA LEU A 32 -6.97 5.76 10.69
C LEU A 32 -5.58 5.59 11.29
N ARG A 33 -5.23 4.35 11.64
CA ARG A 33 -3.86 3.95 11.99
C ARG A 33 -3.12 3.51 10.72
N LEU A 34 -2.81 4.47 9.86
CA LEU A 34 -1.97 4.29 8.68
C LEU A 34 -0.86 5.33 8.70
N ASP A 35 0.26 5.04 8.06
CA ASP A 35 1.20 6.12 7.75
C ASP A 35 0.57 7.11 6.76
N GLU A 36 1.15 8.30 6.73
CA GLU A 36 0.63 9.42 5.97
C GLU A 36 0.59 9.15 4.46
N ASP A 37 1.62 8.50 3.91
CA ASP A 37 1.74 8.22 2.50
C ASP A 37 0.74 7.13 2.07
N GLU A 38 0.59 6.05 2.84
CA GLU A 38 -0.41 5.01 2.61
C GLU A 38 -1.84 5.56 2.70
N ARG A 39 -2.12 6.41 3.70
CA ARG A 39 -3.41 7.08 3.85
C ARG A 39 -3.73 7.93 2.63
N ASP A 40 -2.80 8.81 2.25
CA ASP A 40 -3.00 9.77 1.18
C ASP A 40 -3.15 9.05 -0.18
N HIS A 41 -2.35 8.01 -0.42
CA HIS A 41 -2.46 7.21 -1.64
C HIS A 41 -3.75 6.39 -1.69
N SER A 42 -4.16 5.79 -0.57
CA SER A 42 -5.43 5.08 -0.49
C SER A 42 -6.63 6.00 -0.74
N LEU A 43 -6.57 7.24 -0.26
CA LEU A 43 -7.58 8.26 -0.54
C LEU A 43 -7.61 8.67 -2.00
N TYR A 44 -6.44 8.83 -2.62
CA TYR A 44 -6.30 9.11 -4.04
C TYR A 44 -6.97 8.02 -4.89
N LEU A 45 -6.75 6.75 -4.55
CA LEU A 45 -7.35 5.61 -5.25
C LEU A 45 -8.85 5.49 -4.99
N ALA A 46 -9.29 5.61 -3.74
CA ALA A 46 -10.67 5.34 -3.34
C ALA A 46 -11.68 6.41 -3.79
N LYS A 47 -11.23 7.61 -4.16
CA LYS A 47 -12.05 8.72 -4.69
C LYS A 47 -13.33 8.97 -3.85
N LEU A 48 -13.24 8.80 -2.53
CA LEU A 48 -14.39 8.71 -1.62
C LEU A 48 -15.23 9.98 -1.55
N SER A 49 -14.61 11.14 -1.72
CA SER A 49 -15.29 12.43 -1.66
C SER A 49 -14.46 13.52 -2.33
N PRO A 50 -15.10 14.52 -2.99
CA PRO A 50 -14.40 15.71 -3.49
C PRO A 50 -13.63 16.48 -2.41
N ASN A 51 -14.05 16.34 -1.14
CA ASN A 51 -13.49 17.05 0.00
C ASN A 51 -12.33 16.30 0.67
N LEU A 52 -12.12 15.02 0.33
CA LEU A 52 -11.00 14.21 0.81
C LEU A 52 -10.02 14.01 -0.35
N LYS A 53 -9.12 14.97 -0.52
CA LYS A 53 -8.09 14.92 -1.57
C LYS A 53 -6.88 14.14 -1.04
N GLY A 54 -6.76 12.90 -1.49
CA GLY A 54 -5.51 12.15 -1.36
C GLY A 54 -4.46 12.63 -2.36
N LYS A 55 -3.20 12.27 -2.09
CA LYS A 55 -2.06 12.49 -2.98
C LYS A 55 -1.54 11.14 -3.47
N GLU A 56 -1.04 11.08 -4.69
CA GLU A 56 -0.40 9.87 -5.17
C GLU A 56 1.00 9.71 -4.57
N HIS A 57 1.30 8.54 -4.01
CA HIS A 57 2.62 8.13 -3.55
C HIS A 57 3.01 6.82 -4.23
N ALA A 58 3.71 6.89 -5.36
CA ALA A 58 3.98 5.72 -6.21
C ALA A 58 4.66 4.54 -5.48
N HIS A 59 5.49 4.82 -4.47
CA HIS A 59 6.17 3.78 -3.69
C HIS A 59 5.23 2.93 -2.82
N VAL A 60 4.02 3.40 -2.51
CA VAL A 60 3.03 2.65 -1.71
C VAL A 60 2.61 1.36 -2.41
N GLU A 61 2.59 1.34 -3.75
CA GLU A 61 2.26 0.16 -4.54
C GLU A 61 3.49 -0.71 -4.85
N THR A 62 4.64 -0.49 -4.20
CA THR A 62 5.89 -1.22 -4.46
C THR A 62 6.37 -2.00 -3.24
N ILE A 63 7.20 -3.02 -3.46
CA ILE A 63 7.87 -3.75 -2.37
C ILE A 63 9.04 -2.92 -1.86
N HIS A 64 9.01 -2.57 -0.57
CA HIS A 64 10.10 -1.83 0.08
C HIS A 64 11.25 -2.77 0.46
N LEU A 65 12.38 -2.58 -0.20
CA LEU A 65 13.65 -3.23 0.12
C LEU A 65 14.40 -2.37 1.13
N HIS A 66 14.10 -2.58 2.41
CA HIS A 66 14.66 -1.81 3.51
C HIS A 66 15.02 -2.73 4.68
N LYS A 67 16.29 -3.15 4.73
CA LYS A 67 16.78 -4.16 5.70
C LYS A 67 16.39 -3.89 7.16
N PRO A 68 16.41 -2.64 7.69
CA PRO A 68 16.02 -2.41 9.09
C PRO A 68 14.58 -2.79 9.44
N THR A 69 13.64 -2.73 8.49
CA THR A 69 12.21 -2.99 8.74
C THR A 69 11.62 -4.11 7.88
N SER A 70 12.35 -4.57 6.87
CA SER A 70 11.95 -5.55 5.85
C SER A 70 13.19 -6.31 5.38
N ASP A 71 13.72 -7.18 6.25
CA ASP A 71 14.90 -8.00 5.94
C ASP A 71 14.49 -9.34 5.31
N LEU A 72 14.71 -9.48 4.01
CA LEU A 72 14.47 -10.72 3.27
C LEU A 72 15.44 -11.84 3.69
N GLU A 73 16.57 -11.52 4.33
CA GLU A 73 17.51 -12.54 4.81
C GLU A 73 16.92 -13.40 5.93
N LEU A 74 15.95 -12.86 6.69
CA LEU A 74 15.19 -13.58 7.71
C LEU A 74 14.27 -14.66 7.13
N VAL A 75 13.94 -14.58 5.84
CA VAL A 75 13.22 -15.62 5.12
C VAL A 75 14.23 -16.68 4.65
N PRO A 76 13.97 -17.99 4.87
CA PRO A 76 14.86 -19.04 4.38
C PRO A 76 15.11 -18.92 2.88
N ALA A 77 16.37 -19.09 2.45
CA ALA A 77 16.81 -18.81 1.08
C ALA A 77 15.93 -19.47 -0.01
N ARG A 78 15.47 -20.71 0.22
CA ARG A 78 14.58 -21.44 -0.70
C ARG A 78 13.23 -20.77 -0.96
N PHE A 79 12.78 -19.88 -0.08
CA PHE A 79 11.48 -19.21 -0.17
C PHE A 79 11.56 -17.76 -0.64
N ARG A 80 12.73 -17.11 -0.60
CA ARG A 80 12.87 -15.68 -0.93
C ARG A 80 12.35 -15.37 -2.33
N PHE A 81 12.92 -16.00 -3.35
CA PHE A 81 12.54 -15.76 -4.74
C PHE A 81 11.08 -16.17 -5.06
N PRO A 82 10.60 -17.36 -4.64
CA PRO A 82 9.18 -17.72 -4.81
C PRO A 82 8.22 -16.72 -4.17
N LEU A 83 8.52 -16.25 -2.95
CA LEU A 83 7.71 -15.27 -2.24
C LEU A 83 7.67 -13.94 -3.01
N LEU A 84 8.84 -13.41 -3.37
CA LEU A 84 8.95 -12.17 -4.15
C LEU A 84 8.21 -12.29 -5.48
N LYS A 85 8.28 -13.44 -6.15
CA LYS A 85 7.56 -13.69 -7.41
C LYS A 85 6.04 -13.65 -7.23
N ILE A 86 5.52 -14.10 -6.09
CA ILE A 86 4.08 -14.01 -5.79
C ILE A 86 3.71 -12.56 -5.53
N LEU A 87 4.45 -11.87 -4.65
CA LEU A 87 4.18 -10.48 -4.28
C LEU A 87 4.26 -9.54 -5.50
N ALA A 88 5.27 -9.74 -6.36
CA ALA A 88 5.48 -8.94 -7.57
C ALA A 88 4.28 -8.96 -8.55
N LYS A 89 3.38 -9.95 -8.47
CA LYS A 89 2.15 -9.98 -9.28
C LYS A 89 1.12 -8.93 -8.86
N TYR A 90 1.22 -8.44 -7.63
CA TYR A 90 0.26 -7.54 -7.00
C TYR A 90 0.84 -6.16 -6.70
N THR A 91 2.08 -5.90 -7.14
CA THR A 91 2.81 -4.65 -6.88
C THR A 91 3.36 -4.06 -8.16
N LYS A 92 3.63 -2.75 -8.19
CA LYS A 92 4.18 -2.02 -9.34
C LYS A 92 5.71 -2.05 -9.43
N GLY A 93 6.40 -2.77 -8.54
CA GLY A 93 7.85 -2.92 -8.58
C GLY A 93 8.49 -2.93 -7.19
N PHE A 94 9.72 -2.45 -7.12
CA PHE A 94 10.53 -2.40 -5.90
C PHE A 94 11.05 -1.00 -5.66
N THR A 95 11.15 -0.60 -4.41
CA THR A 95 11.77 0.67 -3.99
C THR A 95 12.75 0.45 -2.85
N THR A 96 13.69 1.38 -2.72
CA THR A 96 14.63 1.42 -1.59
C THR A 96 14.70 2.83 -1.03
N LEU A 97 14.97 2.94 0.27
CA LEU A 97 15.07 4.22 0.97
C LEU A 97 16.50 4.77 0.81
N LYS A 98 16.64 5.90 0.11
CA LYS A 98 17.91 6.65 0.04
C LYS A 98 17.66 8.08 0.48
N GLU A 99 18.46 8.55 1.43
CA GLU A 99 18.42 9.95 1.91
C GLU A 99 17.00 10.39 2.35
N GLY A 100 16.23 9.48 2.95
CA GLY A 100 14.86 9.74 3.40
C GLY A 100 13.80 9.72 2.30
N SER A 101 14.15 9.39 1.06
CA SER A 101 13.22 9.27 -0.06
C SER A 101 13.19 7.86 -0.64
N TRP A 102 12.00 7.38 -0.97
CA TRP A 102 11.81 6.10 -1.67
C TRP A 102 12.11 6.26 -3.15
N ILE A 103 13.08 5.49 -3.65
CA ILE A 103 13.46 5.50 -5.07
C ILE A 103 13.21 4.13 -5.72
N PRO A 104 12.76 4.08 -6.99
CA PRO A 104 12.59 2.83 -7.71
C PRO A 104 13.91 2.08 -7.88
N VAL A 105 13.84 0.76 -7.85
CA VAL A 105 14.97 -0.12 -8.21
C VAL A 105 14.83 -0.49 -9.68
N GLU A 106 15.64 0.12 -10.55
CA GLU A 106 15.58 -0.09 -12.00
C GLU A 106 16.02 -1.50 -12.44
N ASN A 107 16.79 -2.20 -11.61
CA ASN A 107 17.40 -3.48 -11.98
C ASN A 107 16.99 -4.59 -10.99
N SER A 108 15.96 -5.36 -11.34
CA SER A 108 15.50 -6.51 -10.55
C SER A 108 16.47 -7.69 -10.54
N ALA A 109 17.52 -7.66 -11.38
CA ALA A 109 18.57 -8.67 -11.43
C ALA A 109 19.47 -8.71 -10.19
N SER A 110 19.41 -7.68 -9.32
CA SER A 110 20.15 -7.61 -8.06
C SER A 110 19.26 -7.77 -6.82
N LEU A 111 18.05 -8.30 -6.98
CA LEU A 111 17.21 -8.67 -5.83
C LEU A 111 17.87 -9.82 -5.06
N PRO A 112 17.91 -9.76 -3.71
CA PRO A 112 18.60 -10.73 -2.85
C PRO A 112 17.93 -12.12 -2.79
#